data_AF-A0A961MCV7-F1
#
_entry.id   AF-A0A961MCV7-F1
#
_cell.length_a   1.000
_cell.length_b   1.000
_cell.length_c   1.000
_cell.angle_alpha   90.00
_cell.angle_beta   90.00
_cell.angle_gamma   90.00
#
_symmetry.space_group_name_H-M   'P 1'
#
loop_
_entity.id
_entity.type
_entity.pdbx_description
1 polymer ?
#
loop_
_entity_poly.entity_id
_entity_poly.type
_entity_poly.pdbx_seq_one_letter_code
_entity_poly.pdbx_strand_id
1 'polypeptide(L)'
;MTTILDIIGREILDSRGNPTVEVDVILEDGSMGRAAVPSGASTGAHEAVELRDGDKARYLGKGVLHAVAAVNGEIAEALVGVDATEQVGIDRALIELDGTPNKARLGANAILGVSLAVARAAAEACAQPLYRYVGGTSARVLPVPMM
;
A
#
# COMPACT_ATOMS: atom_id res chain seq x y z
N MET A 1 -13.68 -15.38 5.05
CA MET A 1 -13.57 -14.51 6.22
C MET A 1 -12.62 -13.41 5.80
N THR A 2 -12.95 -12.17 6.11
CA THR A 2 -12.19 -10.99 5.67
C THR A 2 -10.95 -10.72 6.52
N THR A 3 -10.64 -11.60 7.48
CA THR A 3 -9.40 -11.58 8.25
C THR A 3 -8.20 -11.66 7.31
N ILE A 4 -7.22 -10.78 7.52
CA ILE A 4 -5.94 -10.79 6.81
C ILE A 4 -5.16 -12.04 7.23
N LEU A 5 -4.87 -12.90 6.25
CA LEU A 5 -4.09 -14.12 6.41
C LEU A 5 -2.60 -13.86 6.17
N ASP A 6 -2.27 -13.09 5.14
CA ASP A 6 -0.87 -12.85 4.75
C ASP A 6 -0.71 -11.50 4.03
N ILE A 7 0.47 -10.90 4.17
CA ILE A 7 0.87 -9.65 3.51
C ILE A 7 2.26 -9.82 2.91
N ILE A 8 2.38 -9.64 1.60
CA ILE A 8 3.62 -9.89 0.86
C ILE A 8 4.00 -8.68 0.03
N GLY A 9 5.09 -8.01 0.41
CA GLY A 9 5.75 -6.94 -0.32
C GLY A 9 6.85 -7.46 -1.26
N ARG A 10 7.00 -6.80 -2.42
CA ARG A 10 8.07 -7.05 -3.38
C ARG A 10 8.51 -5.78 -4.11
N GLU A 11 9.74 -5.79 -4.61
CA GLU A 11 10.28 -4.73 -5.48
C GLU A 11 9.90 -5.04 -6.94
N ILE A 12 9.24 -4.10 -7.61
CA ILE A 12 8.93 -4.11 -9.04
C ILE A 12 9.48 -2.84 -9.71
N LEU A 13 9.28 -2.66 -11.03
CA LEU A 13 9.68 -1.44 -11.74
C LEU A 13 8.47 -0.57 -12.11
N ASP A 14 8.61 0.75 -11.91
CA ASP A 14 7.67 1.77 -12.37
C ASP A 14 7.77 1.99 -13.89
N SER A 15 6.89 2.83 -14.45
CA SER A 15 6.86 3.16 -15.88
C SER A 15 8.11 3.86 -16.40
N ARG A 16 9.01 4.31 -15.51
CA ARG A 16 10.30 4.94 -15.84
C ARG A 16 11.48 3.98 -15.59
N GLY A 17 11.20 2.72 -15.26
CA GLY A 17 12.22 1.71 -14.95
C GLY A 17 12.92 1.92 -13.60
N ASN A 18 12.34 2.69 -12.67
CA ASN A 18 12.86 2.80 -11.32
C ASN A 18 12.15 1.79 -10.40
N PRO A 19 12.83 1.29 -9.36
CA PRO A 19 12.18 0.42 -8.38
C PRO A 19 10.96 1.06 -7.72
N THR A 20 9.95 0.27 -7.39
CA THR A 20 8.82 0.65 -6.53
C THR A 20 8.27 -0.57 -5.80
N VAL A 21 7.41 -0.34 -4.82
CA VAL A 21 6.82 -1.39 -3.97
C VAL A 21 5.52 -1.88 -4.59
N GLU A 22 5.36 -3.20 -4.66
CA GLU A 22 4.08 -3.87 -4.87
C GLU A 22 3.76 -4.72 -3.63
N VAL A 23 2.50 -4.70 -3.21
CA VAL A 23 2.01 -5.46 -2.06
C VAL A 23 0.83 -6.31 -2.46
N ASP A 24 0.85 -7.57 -2.03
CA ASP A 24 -0.31 -8.47 -2.00
C ASP A 24 -0.83 -8.61 -0.57
N VAL A 25 -2.14 -8.61 -0.41
CA VAL A 25 -2.83 -8.96 0.83
C VAL A 25 -3.78 -10.12 0.52
N ILE A 26 -3.64 -11.22 1.27
CA ILE A 26 -4.45 -12.44 1.12
C ILE A 26 -5.34 -12.57 2.35
N LEU A 27 -6.62 -12.85 2.15
CA LEU A 27 -7.60 -13.04 3.22
C LEU A 27 -7.87 -14.53 3.46
N GLU A 28 -8.48 -14.87 4.59
CA GLU A 28 -8.78 -16.25 4.98
C GLU A 28 -9.79 -16.96 4.05
N ASP A 29 -10.65 -16.25 3.32
CA ASP A 29 -11.48 -16.84 2.24
C ASP A 29 -10.74 -17.00 0.91
N GLY A 30 -9.48 -16.59 0.83
CA GLY A 30 -8.67 -16.66 -0.38
C GLY A 30 -8.80 -15.47 -1.33
N SER A 31 -9.62 -14.46 -1.00
CA SER A 31 -9.59 -13.18 -1.73
C SER A 31 -8.22 -12.50 -1.61
N MET A 32 -7.79 -11.81 -2.67
CA MET A 32 -6.46 -11.23 -2.76
C MET A 32 -6.47 -9.84 -3.42
N GLY A 33 -5.98 -8.85 -2.69
CA GLY A 33 -5.75 -7.52 -3.21
C GLY A 33 -4.28 -7.28 -3.55
N ARG A 34 -4.01 -6.69 -4.72
CA ARG A 34 -2.67 -6.27 -5.14
C ARG A 34 -2.60 -4.78 -5.41
N ALA A 35 -1.57 -4.10 -4.91
CA ALA A 35 -1.32 -2.70 -5.19
C ALA A 35 0.15 -2.42 -5.48
N ALA A 36 0.41 -1.82 -6.65
CA ALA A 36 1.69 -1.22 -7.02
C ALA A 36 1.65 0.28 -6.71
N VAL A 37 2.67 0.77 -6.01
CA VAL A 37 2.70 2.16 -5.56
C VAL A 37 3.36 3.05 -6.61
N PRO A 38 2.74 4.16 -7.03
CA PRO A 38 3.38 5.10 -7.94
C PRO A 38 4.47 5.89 -7.22
N SER A 39 5.57 6.18 -7.91
CA SER A 39 6.59 7.13 -7.43
C SER A 39 6.39 8.49 -8.08
N GLY A 40 6.01 9.48 -7.27
CA GLY A 40 5.93 10.87 -7.70
C GLY A 40 7.30 11.47 -7.97
N ALA A 41 7.38 12.43 -8.89
CA ALA A 41 8.58 13.28 -9.04
C ALA A 41 8.57 14.47 -8.06
N SER A 42 7.42 14.77 -7.44
CA SER A 42 7.29 15.84 -6.45
C SER A 42 7.94 15.41 -5.15
N THR A 43 8.80 16.28 -4.60
CA THR A 43 9.45 16.11 -3.30
C THR A 43 9.16 17.33 -2.43
N GLY A 44 7.89 17.76 -2.41
CA GLY A 44 7.48 18.87 -1.54
C GLY A 44 7.91 18.55 -0.10
N ALA A 45 8.57 19.51 0.57
CA ALA A 45 9.14 19.28 1.91
C ALA A 45 8.09 18.93 2.99
N HIS A 46 6.80 19.09 2.67
CA HIS A 46 5.67 18.79 3.54
C HIS A 46 4.87 17.55 3.10
N GLU A 47 5.36 16.81 2.09
CA GLU A 47 4.74 15.58 1.61
C GLU A 47 5.17 14.37 2.45
N ALA A 48 4.41 13.28 2.35
CA ALA A 48 4.80 12.00 2.92
C ALA A 48 6.05 11.46 2.19
N VAL A 49 6.95 10.82 2.93
CA VAL A 49 8.27 10.46 2.42
C VAL A 49 8.25 9.04 1.84
N GLU A 50 8.56 8.93 0.56
CA GLU A 50 8.88 7.65 -0.07
C GLU A 50 10.24 7.14 0.45
N LEU A 51 10.28 5.92 1.01
CA LEU A 51 11.52 5.34 1.50
C LEU A 51 12.30 4.68 0.36
N ARG A 52 13.56 5.11 0.19
CA ARG A 52 14.54 4.61 -0.79
C ARG A 52 15.78 4.08 -0.08
N ASP A 53 16.44 3.09 -0.70
CA ASP A 53 17.59 2.39 -0.11
C ASP A 53 18.86 3.26 -0.04
N GLY A 54 19.05 4.19 -0.99
CA GLY A 54 20.25 5.04 -1.06
C GLY A 54 21.52 4.31 -1.51
N ASP A 55 21.47 3.00 -1.73
CA ASP A 55 22.59 2.21 -2.25
C ASP A 55 22.88 2.52 -3.73
N LYS A 56 23.93 3.31 -3.98
CA LYS A 56 24.33 3.70 -5.34
C LYS A 56 24.70 2.53 -6.25
N ALA A 57 25.05 1.36 -5.70
CA ALA A 57 25.35 0.18 -6.50
C ALA A 57 24.08 -0.47 -7.09
N ARG A 58 22.89 -0.21 -6.52
CA ARG A 58 21.61 -0.74 -6.98
C ARG A 58 20.69 0.38 -7.45
N TYR A 59 20.34 0.37 -8.73
CA TYR A 59 19.42 1.35 -9.33
C TYR A 59 19.78 2.81 -9.00
N LEU A 60 21.08 3.12 -8.89
CA LEU A 60 21.58 4.47 -8.57
C LEU A 60 21.05 5.03 -7.23
N GLY A 61 20.81 4.17 -6.24
CA GLY A 61 20.26 4.56 -4.92
C GLY A 61 18.74 4.56 -4.84
N LYS A 62 18.04 4.18 -5.92
CA LYS A 62 16.58 4.20 -6.00
C LYS A 62 15.92 2.88 -5.62
N GLY A 63 16.66 1.90 -5.12
CA GLY A 63 16.09 0.67 -4.57
C GLY A 63 15.05 0.95 -3.49
N VAL A 64 14.15 0.00 -3.25
CA VAL A 64 13.08 0.09 -2.23
C VAL A 64 13.04 -1.13 -1.31
N LEU A 65 14.15 -1.86 -1.16
CA LEU A 65 14.21 -3.05 -0.31
C LEU A 65 13.92 -2.75 1.15
N HIS A 66 14.27 -1.57 1.67
CA HIS A 66 13.90 -1.20 3.04
C HIS A 66 12.38 -1.05 3.21
N ALA A 67 11.69 -0.47 2.23
CA ALA A 67 10.24 -0.36 2.24
C ALA A 67 9.57 -1.75 2.09
N VAL A 68 10.12 -2.61 1.23
CA VAL A 68 9.67 -4.01 1.10
C VAL A 68 9.86 -4.79 2.41
N ALA A 69 10.97 -4.58 3.10
CA ALA A 69 11.23 -5.20 4.40
C ALA A 69 10.25 -4.69 5.48
N ALA A 70 9.89 -3.40 5.45
CA ALA A 70 8.87 -2.86 6.34
C ALA A 70 7.50 -3.52 6.13
N VAL A 71 7.12 -3.79 4.86
CA VAL A 71 5.89 -4.53 4.52
C VAL A 71 5.94 -5.96 5.05
N ASN A 72 7.01 -6.70 4.74
CA ASN A 72 7.13 -8.13 5.07
C ASN A 72 7.44 -8.42 6.54
N GLY A 73 7.83 -7.40 7.32
CA GLY A 73 8.14 -7.51 8.73
C GLY A 73 7.08 -6.82 9.57
N GLU A 74 7.42 -5.63 10.08
CA GLU A 74 6.64 -4.94 11.11
C GLU A 74 5.18 -4.69 10.71
N ILE A 75 4.90 -4.37 9.44
CA ILE A 75 3.51 -4.15 9.00
C ILE A 75 2.72 -5.47 8.93
N ALA A 76 3.31 -6.53 8.36
CA ALA A 76 2.67 -7.84 8.32
C ALA A 76 2.37 -8.37 9.73
N GLU A 77 3.36 -8.30 10.63
CA GLU A 77 3.21 -8.72 12.03
C GLU A 77 2.09 -7.95 12.76
N ALA A 78 1.92 -6.66 12.46
CA ALA A 78 0.91 -5.83 13.11
C ALA A 78 -0.52 -6.05 12.57
N LEU A 79 -0.68 -6.49 11.32
CA LEU A 79 -1.99 -6.52 10.64
C LEU A 79 -2.54 -7.93 10.35
N VAL A 80 -1.72 -8.98 10.38
CA VAL A 80 -2.23 -10.36 10.27
C VAL A 80 -3.23 -10.62 11.41
N GLY A 81 -4.39 -11.19 11.07
CA GLY A 81 -5.49 -11.41 12.01
C GLY A 81 -6.46 -10.23 12.16
N VAL A 82 -6.21 -9.09 11.52
CA VAL A 82 -7.14 -7.95 11.49
C VAL A 82 -8.17 -8.13 10.37
N ASP A 83 -9.39 -7.66 10.59
CA ASP A 83 -10.44 -7.66 9.55
C ASP A 83 -10.15 -6.60 8.47
N ALA A 84 -9.99 -7.03 7.22
CA ALA A 84 -9.70 -6.17 6.08
C ALA A 84 -10.81 -5.15 5.77
N THR A 85 -12.04 -5.34 6.26
CA THR A 85 -13.12 -4.35 6.08
C THR A 85 -12.97 -3.12 6.97
N GLU A 86 -12.13 -3.18 8.01
CA GLU A 86 -11.88 -2.08 8.95
C GLU A 86 -10.80 -1.11 8.44
N GLN A 87 -10.97 -0.63 7.19
CA GLN A 87 -9.96 0.19 6.48
C GLN A 87 -9.43 1.37 7.30
N VAL A 88 -10.32 2.14 7.96
CA VAL A 88 -9.93 3.29 8.77
C VAL A 88 -9.12 2.87 10.00
N GLY A 89 -9.43 1.72 10.59
CA GLY A 89 -8.68 1.15 11.71
C GLY A 89 -7.29 0.72 11.29
N ILE A 90 -7.19 0.01 10.16
CA ILE A 90 -5.92 -0.43 9.57
C ILE A 90 -5.03 0.77 9.22
N ASP A 91 -5.57 1.78 8.53
CA ASP A 91 -4.80 2.96 8.14
C ASP A 91 -4.30 3.76 9.37
N ARG A 92 -5.10 3.83 10.44
CA ARG A 92 -4.67 4.43 11.71
C ARG A 92 -3.57 3.63 12.39
N ALA A 93 -3.70 2.30 12.43
CA ALA A 93 -2.68 1.42 12.98
C ALA A 93 -1.36 1.57 12.22
N LEU A 94 -1.38 1.66 10.88
CA LEU A 94 -0.20 1.89 10.06
C LEU A 94 0.47 3.25 10.34
N ILE A 95 -0.33 4.31 10.52
CA ILE A 95 0.17 5.65 10.84
C ILE A 95 0.80 5.66 12.25
N GLU A 96 0.13 5.05 13.23
CA GLU A 96 0.63 4.95 14.60
C GLU A 96 1.90 4.11 14.66
N LEU A 97 1.93 2.98 13.95
CA LEU A 97 3.08 2.10 13.83
C LEU A 97 4.28 2.88 13.30
N ASP A 98 4.15 3.61 12.20
CA ASP A 98 5.24 4.45 11.68
C ASP A 98 5.72 5.48 12.71
N GLY A 99 4.79 6.16 13.39
CA GLY A 99 5.07 7.09 14.48
C GLY A 99 5.66 8.44 14.05
N THR A 100 5.90 8.66 12.76
CA THR A 100 6.39 9.95 12.23
C THR A 100 5.28 10.71 11.49
N PRO A 101 5.27 12.05 11.54
CA PRO A 101 4.20 12.85 10.92
C PRO A 101 4.16 12.71 9.39
N ASN A 102 5.27 12.31 8.76
CA ASN A 102 5.44 12.23 7.32
C ASN A 102 5.71 10.80 6.81
N LYS A 103 5.50 9.76 7.62
CA LYS A 103 5.66 8.36 7.23
C LYS A 103 7.09 7.97 6.84
N ALA A 104 8.09 8.64 7.38
CA ALA A 104 9.48 8.50 6.98
C ALA A 104 10.17 7.25 7.54
N ARG A 105 9.61 6.61 8.58
CA ARG A 105 10.25 5.46 9.23
C ARG A 105 10.00 4.16 8.47
N LEU A 106 8.73 3.87 8.17
CA LEU A 106 8.32 2.71 7.38
C LEU A 106 8.32 3.01 5.88
N GLY A 107 8.16 4.29 5.52
CA GLY A 107 7.99 4.74 4.15
C GLY A 107 6.52 4.86 3.78
N ALA A 108 6.14 6.02 3.24
CA ALA A 108 4.81 6.26 2.72
C ALA A 108 4.43 5.28 1.60
N ASN A 109 5.41 4.79 0.85
CA ASN A 109 5.25 3.75 -0.16
C ASN A 109 4.90 2.39 0.44
N ALA A 110 5.52 1.97 1.55
CA ALA A 110 5.13 0.74 2.24
C ALA A 110 3.69 0.81 2.76
N ILE A 111 3.37 1.90 3.48
CA ILE A 111 2.04 2.13 4.07
C ILE A 111 0.94 2.20 3.01
N LEU A 112 1.16 2.97 1.94
CA LEU A 112 0.17 3.12 0.87
C LEU A 112 -0.04 1.81 0.10
N GLY A 113 1.02 1.04 -0.13
CA GLY A 113 0.94 -0.27 -0.78
C GLY A 113 0.01 -1.22 -0.02
N VAL A 114 0.23 -1.34 1.30
CA VAL A 114 -0.61 -2.19 2.16
C VAL A 114 -2.03 -1.65 2.24
N SER A 115 -2.22 -0.35 2.50
CA SER A 115 -3.53 0.30 2.58
C SER A 115 -4.41 0.03 1.35
N LEU A 116 -3.86 0.18 0.15
CA LEU A 116 -4.57 -0.06 -1.11
C LEU A 116 -4.79 -1.55 -1.40
N ALA A 117 -3.84 -2.41 -1.04
CA ALA A 117 -3.97 -3.85 -1.20
C ALA A 117 -5.08 -4.41 -0.29
N VAL A 118 -5.16 -3.97 0.96
CA VAL A 118 -6.26 -4.29 1.89
C VAL A 118 -7.61 -3.91 1.29
N ALA A 119 -7.77 -2.66 0.81
CA ALA A 119 -9.03 -2.20 0.22
C ALA A 119 -9.46 -3.05 -0.98
N ARG A 120 -8.50 -3.49 -1.80
CA ARG A 120 -8.76 -4.36 -2.96
C ARG A 120 -9.15 -5.77 -2.54
N ALA A 121 -8.48 -6.33 -1.54
CA ALA A 121 -8.78 -7.66 -1.02
C ALA A 121 -10.19 -7.69 -0.41
N ALA A 122 -10.54 -6.69 0.39
CA ALA A 122 -11.85 -6.56 0.99
C ALA A 122 -12.96 -6.32 -0.05
N ALA A 123 -12.69 -5.51 -1.08
CA ALA A 123 -13.62 -5.34 -2.19
C ALA A 123 -13.90 -6.67 -2.93
N GLU A 124 -12.85 -7.47 -3.16
CA GLU A 124 -12.98 -8.80 -3.76
C GLU A 124 -13.78 -9.76 -2.88
N ALA A 125 -13.48 -9.83 -1.57
CA ALA A 125 -14.23 -10.66 -0.62
C ALA A 125 -15.71 -10.27 -0.53
N CYS A 126 -16.01 -8.97 -0.68
CA CYS A 126 -17.37 -8.46 -0.73
C CYS A 126 -18.04 -8.60 -2.12
N ALA A 127 -17.34 -9.17 -3.12
CA ALA A 127 -17.78 -9.27 -4.51
C ALA A 127 -18.21 -7.91 -5.11
N GLN A 128 -17.50 -6.84 -4.74
CA GLN A 128 -17.76 -5.48 -5.20
C GLN A 128 -16.62 -4.97 -6.08
N PRO A 129 -16.92 -4.27 -7.19
CA PRO A 129 -15.92 -3.44 -7.85
C PRO A 129 -15.34 -2.43 -6.85
N LEU A 130 -14.03 -2.17 -6.90
CA LEU A 130 -13.34 -1.29 -5.94
C LEU A 130 -14.02 0.08 -5.77
N TYR A 131 -14.49 0.71 -6.85
CA TYR A 131 -15.16 2.00 -6.78
C TYR A 131 -16.48 1.96 -5.99
N ARG A 132 -17.19 0.81 -6.02
CA ARG A 132 -18.40 0.57 -5.21
C ARG A 132 -18.05 0.30 -3.76
N TYR A 133 -17.01 -0.50 -3.51
CA TYR A 133 -16.53 -0.78 -2.16
C TYR A 133 -16.13 0.51 -1.43
N VAL A 134 -15.34 1.37 -2.10
CA VAL A 134 -14.86 2.63 -1.50
C VAL A 134 -15.95 3.71 -1.45
N GLY A 135 -16.73 3.89 -2.53
CA GLY A 135 -17.65 5.03 -2.67
C GLY A 135 -19.12 4.71 -2.40
N GLY A 136 -19.45 3.47 -2.05
CA GLY A 136 -20.80 3.02 -1.74
C GLY A 136 -21.77 3.03 -2.93
N THR A 137 -23.08 3.06 -2.60
CA THR A 137 -24.17 2.95 -3.58
C THR A 137 -24.31 4.18 -4.49
N SER A 138 -23.68 5.30 -4.13
CA SER A 138 -23.71 6.55 -4.90
C SER A 138 -22.49 6.74 -5.82
N ALA A 139 -21.52 5.82 -5.81
CA ALA A 139 -20.34 5.88 -6.68
C ALA A 139 -20.71 5.62 -8.15
N ARG A 140 -20.99 6.68 -8.91
CA ARG A 140 -21.45 6.61 -10.31
C ARG A 140 -21.01 7.77 -11.21
N VAL A 141 -20.31 8.77 -10.67
CA VAL A 141 -19.86 9.93 -11.45
C VAL A 141 -18.54 9.59 -12.13
N LEU A 142 -18.49 9.68 -13.46
CA LEU A 142 -17.26 9.53 -14.24
C LEU A 142 -16.57 10.90 -14.39
N PRO A 143 -15.24 11.00 -14.21
CA PRO A 143 -14.52 12.25 -14.37
C PRO A 143 -14.33 12.60 -15.86
N VAL A 144 -14.32 13.90 -16.18
CA VAL A 144 -13.86 14.38 -17.49
C VAL A 144 -12.33 14.40 -17.48
N PRO A 145 -11.65 13.69 -18.40
CA PRO A 145 -10.19 13.65 -18.42
C PRO A 145 -9.61 15.00 -18.85
N MET A 146 -8.59 15.47 -18.13
CA MET A 146 -7.71 16.56 -18.57
C MET A 146 -6.46 15.93 -19.18
N MET A 147 -6.32 16.03 -20.50
CA MET A 147 -5.19 15.49 -21.28
C MET A 147 -4.32 16.60 -21.82
#